data_AF-A0A6J0BHK7-F1
#
_entry.id   AF-A0A6J0BHK7-F1
#
_cell.length_a   1.000
_cell.length_b   1.000
_cell.length_c   1.000
_cell.angle_alpha   90.00
_cell.angle_beta   90.00
_cell.angle_gamma   90.00
#
_symmetry.space_group_name_H-M   'P 1'
#
loop_
_entity.id
_entity.type
_entity.pdbx_description
1 polymer ?
#
loop_
_entity_poly.entity_id
_entity_poly.type
_entity_poly.pdbx_seq_one_letter_code
_entity_poly.pdbx_strand_id
1 'polypeptide(L)'
;MNTFQDDKYALEATRNKINEEYRKCKDVTDENKIAELNEFALAVEREVRTTIVQAREVEPGKFALRVNTDTEKLDNAILDAAGCFTSTQQKPSSDFKKCSDTTNTS
;
A
#
# COMPACT_ATOMS: atom_id res chain seq x y z
N MET A 1 2.02 17.13 5.34
CA MET A 1 2.17 15.72 4.93
C MET A 1 3.50 15.26 5.47
N ASN A 2 3.50 14.32 6.43
CA ASN A 2 4.69 13.93 7.20
C ASN A 2 5.37 12.67 6.65
N THR A 3 4.91 12.18 5.50
CA THR A 3 5.39 10.96 4.83
C THR A 3 6.74 11.15 4.13
N PHE A 4 6.94 12.29 3.46
CA PHE A 4 8.14 12.61 2.68
C PHE A 4 8.96 13.72 3.35
N GLN A 5 9.47 13.47 4.56
CA GLN A 5 10.27 14.44 5.31
C GLN A 5 11.65 14.59 4.67
N ASP A 6 12.05 15.84 4.42
CA ASP A 6 13.31 16.22 3.78
C ASP A 6 13.53 15.65 2.36
N ASP A 7 12.54 14.95 1.80
CA ASP A 7 12.57 14.34 0.47
C ASP A 7 11.64 15.11 -0.48
N LYS A 8 12.13 16.25 -0.97
CA LYS A 8 11.39 17.09 -1.91
C LYS A 8 11.13 16.40 -3.24
N TYR A 9 12.07 15.57 -3.69
CA TYR A 9 11.96 14.88 -4.96
C TYR A 9 10.81 13.87 -4.94
N ALA A 10 10.76 12.99 -3.93
CA ALA A 10 9.66 12.03 -3.80
C ALA A 10 8.33 12.75 -3.59
N LEU A 11 8.29 13.81 -2.78
CA LEU A 11 7.10 14.62 -2.57
C LEU A 11 6.55 15.20 -3.88
N GLU A 12 7.41 15.80 -4.69
CA GLU A 12 7.03 16.38 -5.99
C GLU A 12 6.62 15.30 -6.99
N ALA A 13 7.36 14.19 -7.08
CA ALA A 13 7.02 13.08 -7.95
C ALA A 13 5.64 12.49 -7.62
N THR A 14 5.35 12.24 -6.34
CA THR A 14 4.05 11.74 -5.89
C THR A 14 2.93 12.74 -6.19
N ARG A 15 3.15 14.03 -5.91
CA ARG A 15 2.16 15.09 -6.25
C ARG A 15 1.88 15.16 -7.74
N ASN A 16 2.93 15.12 -8.56
CA ASN A 16 2.80 15.15 -10.01
C ASN A 16 2.01 13.95 -10.50
N LYS A 17 2.26 12.76 -9.96
CA LYS A 17 1.54 11.55 -10.35
C LYS A 17 0.06 11.62 -9.97
N ILE A 18 -0.25 12.04 -8.75
CA ILE A 18 -1.63 12.25 -8.31
C ILE A 18 -2.34 13.24 -9.25
N ASN A 19 -1.73 14.39 -9.51
CA ASN A 19 -2.30 15.39 -10.41
C ASN A 19 -2.50 14.87 -11.84
N GLU A 20 -1.58 14.07 -12.36
CA GLU A 20 -1.69 13.44 -13.68
C GLU A 20 -2.92 12.53 -13.75
N GLU A 21 -3.11 11.65 -12.78
CA GLU A 21 -4.24 10.72 -12.76
C GLU A 21 -5.57 11.46 -12.58
N TYR A 22 -5.64 12.44 -11.69
CA TYR A 22 -6.85 13.26 -11.52
C TYR A 22 -7.23 14.04 -12.80
N ARG A 23 -6.25 14.53 -13.56
CA ARG A 23 -6.51 15.22 -14.83
C ARG A 23 -7.17 14.31 -15.86
N LYS A 24 -6.91 13.00 -15.84
CA LYS A 24 -7.56 12.03 -16.74
C LYS A 24 -9.04 11.86 -16.41
N CYS A 25 -9.43 12.11 -15.16
CA CYS A 25 -10.81 12.00 -14.69
C CYS A 25 -11.62 13.29 -14.81
N LYS A 26 -11.05 14.39 -15.36
CA LYS A 26 -11.68 15.72 -15.36
C LYS A 26 -13.03 15.80 -16.10
N ASP A 27 -13.22 14.94 -17.11
CA ASP A 27 -14.39 14.95 -17.99
C ASP A 27 -15.46 13.92 -17.54
N VAL A 28 -15.26 13.26 -16.40
CA VAL A 28 -16.21 12.30 -15.83
C VAL A 28 -17.38 13.07 -15.23
N THR A 29 -18.60 12.83 -15.73
CA THR A 29 -19.84 13.50 -15.27
C THR A 29 -20.81 12.56 -14.56
N ASP A 30 -20.55 11.25 -14.55
CA ASP A 30 -21.39 10.26 -13.88
C ASP A 30 -21.14 10.30 -12.36
N GLU A 31 -22.19 10.59 -11.59
CA GLU A 31 -22.15 10.73 -10.14
C GLU A 31 -21.67 9.45 -9.43
N ASN A 32 -22.10 8.27 -9.90
CA ASN A 32 -21.67 7.00 -9.31
C ASN A 32 -20.18 6.77 -9.56
N LYS A 33 -19.72 7.09 -10.78
CA LYS A 33 -18.31 6.96 -11.13
C LYS A 33 -17.44 7.93 -10.32
N ILE A 34 -17.93 9.14 -10.07
CA ILE A 34 -17.24 10.12 -9.22
C ILE A 34 -17.13 9.61 -7.78
N ALA A 35 -18.18 9.00 -7.23
CA ALA A 35 -18.15 8.41 -5.90
C ALA A 35 -17.09 7.31 -5.77
N GLU A 36 -17.06 6.37 -6.73
CA GLU A 36 -16.03 5.32 -6.78
C GLU A 36 -14.60 5.89 -6.86
N LEU A 37 -14.39 6.92 -7.68
CA LEU A 37 -13.08 7.56 -7.83
C LEU A 37 -12.64 8.28 -6.54
N ASN A 38 -13.58 8.84 -5.79
CA ASN A 38 -13.30 9.45 -4.50
C ASN A 38 -12.93 8.40 -3.45
N GLU A 39 -13.63 7.27 -3.40
CA GLU A 39 -13.25 6.17 -2.50
C GLU A 39 -11.86 5.62 -2.85
N PHE A 40 -11.57 5.47 -4.14
CA PHE A 40 -10.24 5.06 -4.60
C PHE A 40 -9.16 6.06 -4.17
N ALA A 41 -9.42 7.36 -4.29
CA ALA A 41 -8.50 8.39 -3.85
C ALA A 41 -8.21 8.34 -2.33
N LEU A 42 -9.24 8.08 -1.52
CA LEU A 42 -9.07 7.90 -0.07
C LEU A 42 -8.24 6.65 0.24
N ALA A 43 -8.43 5.55 -0.50
CA ALA A 43 -7.60 4.36 -0.36
C ALA A 43 -6.13 4.64 -0.71
N VAL A 44 -5.87 5.40 -1.79
CA VAL A 44 -4.52 5.83 -2.17
C VAL A 44 -3.90 6.74 -1.11
N GLU A 45 -4.65 7.67 -0.54
CA GLU A 45 -4.17 8.53 0.57
C GLU A 45 -3.74 7.70 1.78
N ARG A 46 -4.57 6.74 2.19
CA ARG A 46 -4.25 5.81 3.28
C ARG A 46 -2.96 5.05 2.96
N GLU A 47 -2.89 4.43 1.79
CA GLU A 47 -1.73 3.64 1.37
C GLU A 47 -0.44 4.45 1.44
N VAL A 48 -0.40 5.63 0.82
CA VAL A 48 0.78 6.51 0.81
C VAL A 48 1.20 6.89 2.24
N ARG A 49 0.24 7.12 3.13
CA ARG A 49 0.52 7.55 4.51
C ARG A 49 0.97 6.40 5.41
N THR A 50 0.44 5.20 5.21
CA THR A 50 0.68 4.07 6.12
C THR A 50 1.83 3.16 5.69
N THR A 51 2.18 3.09 4.40
CA THR A 51 3.17 2.11 3.91
C THR A 51 4.54 2.69 3.61
N ILE A 52 4.63 4.00 3.35
CA ILE A 52 5.92 4.64 3.08
C ILE A 52 6.65 4.94 4.40
N VAL A 53 7.87 4.41 4.51
CA VAL A 53 8.82 4.68 5.60
C VAL A 53 10.13 5.23 5.03
N GLN A 54 10.76 6.18 5.73
CA GLN A 54 11.98 6.83 5.27
C GLN A 54 13.18 6.43 6.12
N ALA A 55 14.29 6.05 5.50
CA ALA A 55 15.56 5.86 6.19
C ALA A 55 16.43 7.11 6.03
N ARG A 56 17.04 7.58 7.12
CA ARG A 56 18.01 8.69 7.10
C ARG A 56 19.35 8.22 7.65
N GLU A 57 20.42 8.49 6.93
CA GLU A 57 21.78 8.29 7.44
C GLU A 57 22.05 9.23 8.60
N VAL A 58 22.48 8.68 9.73
CA VAL A 58 22.80 9.44 10.96
C VAL A 58 24.30 9.44 11.25
N GLU A 59 24.99 8.37 10.86
CA GLU A 59 26.44 8.19 10.91
C GLU A 59 26.84 7.39 9.66
N PRO A 60 28.11 7.44 9.21
CA PRO A 60 28.55 6.68 8.04
C PRO A 60 28.19 5.19 8.13
N GLY A 61 27.31 4.73 7.23
CA GLY A 61 26.85 3.34 7.19
C GLY A 61 25.78 2.98 8.23
N LYS A 62 25.25 3.95 8.99
CA LYS A 62 24.17 3.74 9.97
C LYS A 62 22.96 4.59 9.61
N PHE A 63 21.82 3.91 9.47
CA PHE A 63 20.57 4.53 9.07
C PHE A 63 19.53 4.41 10.18
N ALA A 64 18.82 5.51 10.46
CA ALA A 64 17.67 5.53 11.33
C ALA A 64 16.39 5.53 10.49
N LEU A 65 15.46 4.62 10.81
CA LEU A 65 14.15 4.57 10.16
C LEU A 65 13.19 5.56 10.84
N ARG A 66 12.54 6.39 10.04
CA ARG A 66 11.45 7.29 10.44
C ARG A 66 10.13 6.56 10.24
N VAL A 67 9.66 5.91 11.30
CA VAL A 67 8.34 5.26 11.35
C VAL A 67 7.35 6.25 11.95
N ASN A 68 6.32 6.63 11.20
CA ASN A 68 5.30 7.57 11.66
C ASN A 68 4.24 6.85 12.51
N THR A 69 3.41 7.62 13.22
CA THR A 69 2.28 7.08 14.00
C THR A 69 1.30 6.30 13.13
N ASP A 70 1.12 6.78 11.91
CA ASP A 70 0.15 6.26 10.95
C ASP A 70 0.72 5.08 10.15
N THR A 71 2.02 4.80 10.27
CA THR A 71 2.64 3.67 9.60
C THR A 71 2.03 2.36 10.12
N GLU A 72 1.50 1.56 9.21
CA GLU A 72 0.91 0.26 9.54
C GLU A 72 2.02 -0.70 9.97
N LYS A 73 1.85 -1.31 11.14
CA LYS A 73 2.81 -2.25 11.72
C LYS A 73 2.16 -3.63 11.73
N LEU A 74 2.90 -4.60 11.26
CA LEU A 74 2.48 -5.99 11.29
C LEU A 74 2.98 -6.64 12.57
N ASP A 75 2.16 -7.51 13.15
CA ASP A 75 2.58 -8.32 14.27
C ASP A 75 3.61 -9.34 13.82
N ASN A 76 4.60 -9.57 14.70
CA ASN A 76 5.59 -10.59 14.45
C ASN A 76 4.93 -11.96 14.38
N ALA A 77 5.34 -12.74 13.39
CA ALA A 77 4.91 -14.12 13.26
C ALA A 77 5.35 -14.96 14.46
N ILE A 78 4.44 -15.79 14.97
CA ILE A 78 4.79 -16.82 15.94
C ILE A 78 5.35 -18.00 15.16
N LEU A 79 6.58 -18.39 15.51
CA LEU A 79 7.19 -19.63 15.04
C LEU A 79 6.90 -20.72 16.08
N ASP A 80 6.48 -21.89 15.62
CA ASP A 80 6.40 -23.06 16.49
C ASP A 80 7.80 -23.65 16.79
N ALA A 81 7.84 -24.68 17.63
CA ALA A 81 9.08 -25.35 18.04
C ALA A 81 9.82 -26.04 16.87
N ALA A 82 9.16 -26.25 15.73
CA ALA A 82 9.77 -26.77 14.51
C ALA A 82 10.30 -25.64 13.59
N GLY A 83 10.13 -24.37 14.00
CA GLY A 83 10.48 -23.20 13.19
C GLY A 83 9.48 -22.93 12.07
N CYS A 84 8.31 -23.56 12.10
CA CYS A 84 7.24 -23.36 11.14
C CYS A 84 6.37 -22.17 11.55
N PHE A 85 5.91 -21.41 10.55
CA PHE A 85 5.05 -20.26 10.73
C PHE A 85 3.65 -20.71 11.19
N THR A 86 3.23 -20.31 12.38
CA THR A 86 1.85 -20.53 12.83
C THR A 86 1.06 -19.27 12.55
N SER A 87 0.32 -19.24 11.44
CA SER A 87 -0.55 -18.12 11.11
C SER A 87 -1.75 -18.12 12.07
N THR A 88 -1.65 -17.36 13.16
CA THR A 88 -2.85 -17.06 13.95
C THR A 88 -3.44 -15.78 13.37
N GLN A 89 -4.53 -15.94 12.61
CA GLN A 89 -5.45 -14.93 12.07
C GLN A 89 -5.08 -14.21 10.76
N GLN A 90 -5.51 -14.80 9.64
CA GLN A 90 -6.52 -14.20 8.76
C GLN A 90 -7.30 -15.35 8.11
N LYS A 91 -8.59 -15.46 8.43
CA LYS A 91 -9.50 -16.36 7.73
C LYS A 91 -9.51 -15.90 6.26
N PRO A 92 -9.10 -16.70 5.26
CA PRO A 92 -9.30 -16.32 3.87
C PRO A 92 -10.81 -16.11 3.67
N SER A 93 -11.19 -14.98 3.07
CA SER A 93 -12.57 -14.79 2.62
C SER A 93 -12.93 -15.96 1.72
N SER A 94 -14.12 -16.52 1.89
CA SER A 94 -14.57 -17.75 1.24
C SER A 94 -14.82 -17.63 -0.26
N ASP A 95 -14.43 -16.52 -0.89
CA ASP A 95 -14.83 -16.19 -2.27
C ASP A 95 -13.69 -16.32 -3.29
N PHE A 96 -12.68 -17.15 -3.00
CA PHE A 96 -11.73 -17.57 -4.04
C PHE A 96 -12.37 -18.67 -4.91
N LYS A 97 -13.04 -18.24 -5.99
CA LYS A 97 -13.52 -19.15 -7.04
C LYS A 97 -12.31 -19.79 -7.74
N LYS A 98 -12.06 -21.05 -7.40
CA LYS A 98 -11.02 -21.90 -8.00
C LYS A 98 -11.21 -21.92 -9.53
N CYS A 99 -10.19 -21.52 -10.29
CA CYS A 99 -10.15 -21.71 -11.73
C CYS A 99 -10.09 -23.21 -12.03
N SER A 100 -10.97 -23.70 -12.91
CA SER A 100 -11.01 -25.10 -13.33
C SER A 100 -9.87 -25.41 -14.30
N ASP A 101 -9.13 -26.49 -14.01
CA ASP A 101 -8.07 -27.01 -14.87
C ASP A 101 -8.63 -27.38 -16.25
N THR A 102 -8.14 -26.73 -17.30
CA THR A 102 -8.38 -27.16 -18.68
C THR A 102 -7.38 -28.27 -18.97
N THR A 103 -7.83 -29.52 -18.95
CA THR A 103 -7.05 -30.65 -19.46
C THR A 103 -6.92 -30.51 -20.98
N ASN A 104 -5.71 -30.24 -21.46
CA ASN A 104 -5.35 -30.46 -22.85
C ASN A 104 -5.35 -31.97 -23.12
N THR A 105 -6.25 -32.44 -23.99
CA THR A 105 -6.17 -33.76 -24.60
C THR A 105 -5.71 -33.57 -26.05
N SER A 106 -4.58 -34.20 -26.38
CA SER A 106 -4.04 -34.31 -27.75
C SER A 106 -4.95 -35.11 -28.68
#